data_AF-R1DKD6-F1
#
_entry.id   AF-R1DKD6-F1
#
_cell.length_a   1.000
_cell.length_b   1.000
_cell.length_c   1.000
_cell.angle_alpha   90.00
_cell.angle_beta   90.00
_cell.angle_gamma   90.00
#
_symmetry.space_group_name_H-M   'P 1'
#
loop_
_entity.id
_entity.type
_entity.pdbx_description
1 polymer ?
#
loop_
_entity_poly.entity_id
_entity_poly.type
_entity_poly.pdbx_seq_one_letter_code
_entity_poly.pdbx_strand_id
1 'polypeptide(L)'
;MASHRIGARLAGLSAELLLAIIKEQGPSRSQLCAIIEAQAGASDAALRVAEEHAARLVEQHEWILSEVLLSPDLAPHILAQLPTTEHAVKKTCRAWRRGWKETLKKRERPRLLVFGGHGSEGETVNSLERYDASTNEWAEEAVAPMLTARGEARMAALDGKLYAVGGYDDDRLTSVERYVPATNTWEAVAPMAAARHSHGVAVLDGKLYAVGGYGGDGGTLSSVERYDPAPNAWEAVAPMAAGRAVVGMAVLDGKLYAVGGYNNDEGYLSSVERYDPTENAWEEVAPMAAARNSHAVAVLDGKLYAVGGQNYGLLSSVERYDPATNAWEAVAPMAEARAILGAAALDGKLYAVGGYDEDEALSSLERYDPATNAWEAAAPLTTARSFHGITVA
;
A
#
# COMPACT_ATOMS: atom_id res chain seq x y z
N MET A 1 -2.20 -1.32 -30.49
CA MET A 1 -3.18 -2.13 -31.26
C MET A 1 -3.14 -3.62 -30.82
N ALA A 2 -3.42 -3.90 -29.54
CA ALA A 2 -3.64 -5.26 -29.03
C ALA A 2 -4.44 -5.30 -27.70
N SER A 3 -5.25 -4.27 -27.42
CA SER A 3 -6.09 -4.23 -26.20
C SER A 3 -7.53 -4.74 -26.44
N HIS A 4 -7.92 -5.00 -27.70
CA HIS A 4 -9.24 -5.53 -28.06
C HIS A 4 -9.31 -7.06 -28.29
N ARG A 5 -8.43 -7.85 -27.67
CA ARG A 5 -8.44 -9.32 -27.83
C ARG A 5 -8.34 -10.14 -26.53
N ILE A 6 -8.70 -9.55 -25.40
CA ILE A 6 -8.77 -10.30 -24.11
C ILE A 6 -10.19 -10.86 -23.88
N GLY A 7 -11.23 -10.24 -24.43
CA GLY A 7 -12.61 -10.76 -24.39
C GLY A 7 -12.93 -11.93 -25.35
N ALA A 8 -11.98 -12.37 -26.18
CA ALA A 8 -12.25 -13.33 -27.27
C ALA A 8 -11.36 -14.60 -27.26
N ARG A 9 -10.64 -14.88 -26.16
CA ARG A 9 -9.89 -16.15 -25.98
C ARG A 9 -10.28 -16.95 -24.73
N LEU A 10 -11.44 -16.62 -24.15
CA LEU A 10 -12.14 -17.46 -23.16
C LEU A 10 -13.32 -18.25 -23.77
N ALA A 11 -13.55 -18.13 -25.08
CA ALA A 11 -14.57 -18.90 -25.80
C ALA A 11 -13.92 -20.10 -26.48
N GLY A 12 -13.94 -21.26 -25.84
CA GLY A 12 -13.46 -22.49 -26.49
C GLY A 12 -13.48 -23.74 -25.65
N LEU A 13 -13.61 -23.64 -24.32
CA LEU A 13 -13.72 -24.81 -23.47
C LEU A 13 -15.06 -24.75 -22.75
N SER A 14 -16.04 -25.49 -23.26
CA SER A 14 -17.30 -25.70 -22.55
C SER A 14 -17.02 -26.46 -21.25
N ALA A 15 -17.83 -26.22 -20.23
CA ALA A 15 -17.74 -26.93 -18.95
C ALA A 15 -17.78 -28.47 -19.13
N GLU A 16 -18.41 -28.94 -20.20
CA GLU A 16 -18.46 -30.34 -20.61
C GLU A 16 -17.10 -30.88 -21.09
N LEU A 17 -16.29 -30.07 -21.80
CA LEU A 17 -14.95 -30.49 -22.23
C LEU A 17 -13.97 -30.58 -21.04
N LEU A 18 -14.10 -29.67 -20.08
CA LEU A 18 -13.36 -29.68 -18.82
C LEU A 18 -13.73 -30.91 -17.96
N LEU A 19 -15.02 -31.26 -17.91
CA LEU A 19 -15.52 -32.47 -17.25
C LEU A 19 -15.09 -33.77 -17.96
N ALA A 20 -14.94 -33.77 -19.28
CA ALA A 20 -14.44 -34.91 -20.05
C ALA A 20 -12.94 -35.17 -19.80
N ILE A 21 -12.13 -34.11 -19.75
CA ILE A 21 -10.68 -34.18 -19.45
C ILE A 21 -10.41 -34.71 -18.03
N ILE A 22 -11.26 -34.35 -17.07
CA ILE A 22 -11.16 -34.82 -15.68
C ILE A 22 -11.61 -36.28 -15.52
N LYS A 23 -12.55 -36.75 -16.34
CA LYS A 23 -13.19 -38.08 -16.16
C LYS A 23 -12.42 -39.25 -16.75
N GLU A 24 -11.59 -39.07 -17.78
CA GLU A 24 -10.95 -40.22 -18.43
C GLU A 24 -9.53 -40.55 -17.95
N GLN A 25 -8.66 -39.58 -17.60
CA GLN A 25 -7.28 -39.89 -17.15
C GLN A 25 -6.65 -38.99 -16.08
N GLY A 26 -7.29 -37.89 -15.67
CA GLY A 26 -6.73 -36.91 -14.72
C GLY A 26 -5.60 -36.06 -15.35
N PRO A 27 -5.58 -34.74 -15.17
CA PRO A 27 -4.57 -33.89 -15.80
C PRO A 27 -3.19 -34.13 -15.16
N SER A 28 -2.15 -34.21 -15.99
CA SER A 28 -0.77 -34.33 -15.52
C SER A 28 -0.24 -33.00 -14.98
N ARG A 29 0.86 -33.03 -14.20
CA ARG A 29 1.42 -31.85 -13.51
C ARG A 29 1.75 -30.72 -14.49
N SER A 30 2.22 -31.10 -15.67
CA SER A 30 2.53 -30.20 -16.78
C SER A 30 1.31 -29.45 -17.32
N GLN A 31 0.14 -30.08 -17.39
CA GLN A 31 -1.09 -29.46 -17.87
C GLN A 31 -1.65 -28.46 -16.85
N LEU A 32 -1.51 -28.74 -15.55
CA LEU A 32 -1.94 -27.82 -14.50
C LEU A 32 -0.97 -26.64 -14.34
N CYS A 33 0.34 -26.85 -14.49
CA CYS A 33 1.32 -25.75 -14.52
C CYS A 33 1.14 -24.84 -15.73
N ALA A 34 0.89 -25.39 -16.94
CA ALA A 34 0.64 -24.58 -18.14
C ALA A 34 -0.63 -23.71 -18.03
N ILE A 35 -1.67 -24.19 -17.32
CA ILE A 35 -2.88 -23.42 -17.02
C ILE A 35 -2.58 -22.30 -16.00
N ILE A 36 -1.77 -22.58 -14.97
CA ILE A 36 -1.35 -21.57 -13.97
C ILE A 36 -0.45 -20.50 -14.61
N GLU A 37 0.52 -20.90 -15.45
CA GLU A 37 1.45 -19.99 -16.13
C GLU A 37 0.75 -19.12 -17.18
N ALA A 38 -0.23 -19.67 -17.92
CA ALA A 38 -1.07 -18.91 -18.84
C ALA A 38 -1.97 -17.89 -18.13
N GLN A 39 -2.31 -18.09 -16.85
CA GLN A 39 -3.05 -17.13 -16.02
C GLN A 39 -2.15 -16.15 -15.24
N ALA A 40 -0.86 -16.45 -15.09
CA ALA A 40 0.11 -15.64 -14.34
C ALA A 40 1.02 -14.73 -15.19
N GLY A 41 0.99 -14.83 -16.52
CA GLY A 41 1.63 -13.86 -17.42
C GLY A 41 3.17 -13.85 -17.46
N ALA A 42 3.84 -15.01 -17.36
CA ALA A 42 5.31 -15.08 -17.29
C ALA A 42 6.03 -15.24 -18.66
N SER A 43 7.29 -14.76 -18.71
CA SER A 43 8.17 -14.58 -19.90
C SER A 43 8.75 -15.86 -20.56
N ASP A 44 9.31 -15.71 -21.78
CA ASP A 44 9.92 -16.78 -22.63
C ASP A 44 10.99 -17.65 -21.93
N ALA A 45 11.63 -17.16 -20.88
CA ALA A 45 12.61 -17.93 -20.10
C ALA A 45 11.95 -19.04 -19.28
N ALA A 46 10.72 -18.83 -18.80
CA ALA A 46 9.93 -19.84 -18.09
C ALA A 46 9.49 -20.97 -19.04
N LEU A 47 9.18 -20.62 -20.31
CA LEU A 47 8.76 -21.57 -21.33
C LEU A 47 9.88 -22.58 -21.70
N ARG A 48 11.14 -22.14 -21.74
CA ARG A 48 12.29 -23.02 -22.05
C ARG A 48 12.60 -24.02 -20.96
N VAL A 49 12.49 -23.61 -19.69
CA VAL A 49 12.65 -24.52 -18.54
C VAL A 49 11.55 -25.58 -18.53
N ALA A 50 10.34 -25.23 -18.98
CA ALA A 50 9.23 -26.17 -19.14
C ALA A 50 9.49 -27.21 -20.24
N GLU A 51 10.05 -26.81 -21.38
CA GLU A 51 10.41 -27.72 -22.49
C GLU A 51 11.54 -28.70 -22.11
N GLU A 52 12.54 -28.23 -21.35
CA GLU A 52 13.67 -29.05 -20.89
C GLU A 52 13.25 -30.10 -19.85
N HIS A 53 12.25 -29.79 -19.03
CA HIS A 53 11.65 -30.73 -18.08
C HIS A 53 10.67 -31.70 -18.72
N ALA A 54 9.99 -31.31 -19.81
CA ALA A 54 9.08 -32.17 -20.56
C ALA A 54 9.79 -33.36 -21.24
N ALA A 55 11.06 -33.22 -21.60
CA ALA A 55 11.84 -34.28 -22.24
C ALA A 55 12.23 -35.46 -21.32
N ARG A 56 11.95 -35.39 -20.00
CA ARG A 56 12.40 -36.37 -18.99
C ARG A 56 11.32 -37.22 -18.33
N LEU A 57 10.08 -37.23 -18.84
CA LEU A 57 8.96 -37.92 -18.18
C LEU A 57 8.60 -39.27 -18.80
N VAL A 58 9.15 -40.34 -18.22
CA VAL A 58 8.51 -41.65 -18.05
C VAL A 58 8.54 -41.94 -16.54
N GLU A 59 7.40 -42.37 -16.00
CA GLU A 59 7.16 -42.87 -14.62
C GLU A 59 6.95 -41.85 -13.47
N GLN A 60 5.68 -41.56 -13.14
CA GLN A 60 4.97 -41.96 -11.90
C GLN A 60 3.74 -41.08 -11.60
N HIS A 61 2.67 -41.73 -11.14
CA HIS A 61 1.38 -41.16 -10.76
C HIS A 61 1.31 -40.85 -9.26
N GLU A 62 0.82 -39.64 -8.95
CA GLU A 62 0.11 -39.15 -7.76
C GLU A 62 0.61 -37.76 -7.35
N TRP A 63 -0.30 -36.93 -6.83
CA TRP A 63 -0.14 -35.55 -6.36
C TRP A 63 -0.18 -34.42 -7.41
N ILE A 64 -1.40 -34.01 -7.77
CA ILE A 64 -1.62 -32.69 -8.40
C ILE A 64 -2.95 -32.11 -7.95
N LEU A 65 -3.05 -31.71 -6.68
CA LEU A 65 -4.23 -31.00 -6.15
C LEU A 65 -3.87 -29.88 -5.16
N SER A 66 -2.61 -29.77 -4.71
CA SER A 66 -2.22 -28.81 -3.69
C SER A 66 -1.94 -27.40 -4.23
N GLU A 67 -1.51 -27.25 -5.48
CA GLU A 67 -1.07 -25.93 -6.00
C GLU A 67 -2.16 -25.17 -6.78
N VAL A 68 -3.07 -25.88 -7.47
CA VAL A 68 -4.13 -25.27 -8.31
C VAL A 68 -5.24 -24.60 -7.47
N LEU A 69 -5.37 -24.98 -6.20
CA LEU A 69 -6.45 -24.52 -5.31
C LEU A 69 -6.02 -23.39 -4.35
N LEU A 70 -4.83 -22.81 -4.53
CA LEU A 70 -4.37 -21.66 -3.75
C LEU A 70 -4.96 -20.32 -4.23
N SER A 71 -5.71 -20.30 -5.34
CA SER A 71 -6.49 -19.15 -5.77
C SER A 71 -7.85 -19.11 -5.06
N PRO A 72 -8.10 -18.13 -4.17
CA PRO A 72 -9.30 -18.08 -3.32
C PRO A 72 -10.61 -17.91 -4.12
N ASP A 73 -10.55 -17.39 -5.34
CA ASP A 73 -11.73 -17.10 -6.16
C ASP A 73 -12.20 -18.32 -6.97
N LEU A 74 -11.26 -19.20 -7.36
CA LEU A 74 -11.56 -20.41 -8.14
C LEU A 74 -11.93 -21.61 -7.26
N ALA A 75 -11.36 -21.70 -6.05
CA ALA A 75 -11.54 -22.88 -5.19
C ALA A 75 -13.01 -23.24 -4.91
N PRO A 76 -13.93 -22.30 -4.58
CA PRO A 76 -15.33 -22.63 -4.31
C PRO A 76 -16.06 -23.21 -5.52
N HIS A 77 -15.77 -22.70 -6.71
CA HIS A 77 -16.39 -23.13 -7.97
C HIS A 77 -15.92 -24.52 -8.39
N ILE A 78 -14.62 -24.81 -8.24
CA ILE A 78 -14.04 -26.13 -8.55
C ILE A 78 -14.58 -27.21 -7.61
N LEU A 79 -14.69 -26.90 -6.31
CA LEU A 79 -15.17 -27.86 -5.30
C LEU A 79 -16.66 -28.19 -5.42
N ALA A 80 -17.47 -27.29 -5.97
CA ALA A 80 -18.89 -27.51 -6.18
C ALA A 80 -19.17 -28.54 -7.30
N GLN A 81 -18.19 -28.79 -8.18
CA GLN A 81 -18.34 -29.65 -9.35
C GLN A 81 -17.70 -31.05 -9.18
N LEU A 82 -17.09 -31.35 -8.02
CA LEU A 82 -16.51 -32.66 -7.74
C LEU A 82 -17.60 -33.73 -7.49
N PRO A 83 -17.49 -34.94 -8.09
CA PRO A 83 -18.48 -35.99 -7.92
C PRO A 83 -18.56 -36.47 -6.45
N THR A 84 -19.79 -36.57 -5.92
CA THR A 84 -20.05 -36.80 -4.48
C THR A 84 -20.26 -38.26 -4.08
N THR A 85 -19.97 -39.21 -4.98
CA THR A 85 -20.46 -40.60 -4.87
C THR A 85 -19.60 -41.57 -4.07
N GLU A 86 -18.43 -41.18 -3.55
CA GLU A 86 -17.66 -42.03 -2.62
C GLU A 86 -17.55 -41.46 -1.20
N HIS A 87 -17.78 -42.32 -0.21
CA HIS A 87 -17.78 -41.96 1.21
C HIS A 87 -16.40 -41.47 1.70
N ALA A 88 -15.31 -41.91 1.06
CA ALA A 88 -13.94 -41.45 1.28
C ALA A 88 -13.75 -39.99 0.82
N VAL A 89 -14.22 -39.63 -0.38
CA VAL A 89 -14.18 -38.26 -0.93
C VAL A 89 -14.97 -37.29 -0.04
N LYS A 90 -16.15 -37.69 0.47
CA LYS A 90 -16.93 -36.86 1.41
C LYS A 90 -16.24 -36.58 2.75
N LYS A 91 -15.37 -37.48 3.22
CA LYS A 91 -14.63 -37.30 4.48
C LYS A 91 -13.41 -36.39 4.25
N THR A 92 -12.71 -36.59 3.14
CA THR A 92 -11.59 -35.74 2.69
C THR A 92 -12.04 -34.32 2.37
N CYS A 93 -13.15 -34.13 1.63
CA CYS A 93 -13.71 -32.79 1.37
C CYS A 93 -14.17 -32.08 2.64
N ARG A 94 -14.66 -32.80 3.67
CA ARG A 94 -15.05 -32.19 4.96
C ARG A 94 -13.85 -31.82 5.81
N ALA A 95 -12.84 -32.69 5.88
CA ALA A 95 -11.58 -32.40 6.55
C ALA A 95 -10.86 -31.23 5.86
N TRP A 96 -10.88 -31.18 4.52
CA TRP A 96 -10.32 -30.08 3.73
C TRP A 96 -11.13 -28.80 3.88
N ARG A 97 -12.48 -28.81 3.83
CA ARG A 97 -13.28 -27.61 4.10
C ARG A 97 -13.05 -27.07 5.52
N ARG A 98 -12.80 -27.96 6.49
CA ARG A 98 -12.43 -27.56 7.85
C ARG A 98 -11.02 -26.97 7.87
N GLY A 99 -10.04 -27.66 7.27
CA GLY A 99 -8.65 -27.18 7.14
C GLY A 99 -8.55 -25.85 6.40
N TRP A 100 -9.18 -25.72 5.23
CA TRP A 100 -9.29 -24.48 4.45
C TRP A 100 -9.99 -23.36 5.20
N LYS A 101 -11.08 -23.64 5.94
CA LYS A 101 -11.68 -22.64 6.83
C LYS A 101 -10.74 -22.23 7.96
N GLU A 102 -9.92 -23.13 8.48
CA GLU A 102 -8.88 -22.78 9.46
C GLU A 102 -7.72 -22.00 8.81
N THR A 103 -7.32 -22.33 7.59
CA THR A 103 -6.31 -21.59 6.82
C THR A 103 -6.81 -20.19 6.44
N LEU A 104 -8.07 -20.05 6.04
CA LEU A 104 -8.74 -18.76 5.82
C LEU A 104 -8.88 -17.95 7.11
N LYS A 105 -9.14 -18.61 8.25
CA LYS A 105 -9.14 -17.94 9.57
C LYS A 105 -7.75 -17.49 9.99
N LYS A 106 -6.70 -18.20 9.56
CA LYS A 106 -5.29 -17.85 9.81
C LYS A 106 -4.74 -16.83 8.81
N ARG A 107 -5.40 -16.65 7.67
CA ARG A 107 -5.06 -15.62 6.69
C ARG A 107 -5.72 -14.34 7.20
N GLU A 108 -4.97 -13.55 7.95
CA GLU A 108 -5.42 -12.23 8.36
C GLU A 108 -5.79 -11.46 7.08
N ARG A 109 -7.01 -10.92 7.07
CA ARG A 109 -7.43 -10.04 5.98
C ARG A 109 -6.63 -8.75 6.10
N PRO A 110 -6.33 -8.07 4.97
CA PRO A 110 -5.66 -6.80 5.02
C PRO A 110 -6.46 -5.82 5.89
N ARG A 111 -5.78 -5.08 6.75
CA ARG A 111 -6.39 -4.07 7.65
C ARG A 111 -5.68 -2.75 7.50
N LEU A 112 -6.39 -1.65 7.78
CA LEU A 112 -5.69 -0.38 7.98
C LEU A 112 -5.04 -0.41 9.35
N LEU A 113 -3.78 -0.01 9.40
CA LEU A 113 -3.03 0.25 10.61
C LEU A 113 -2.83 1.74 10.73
N VAL A 114 -3.27 2.32 11.84
CA VAL A 114 -3.08 3.73 12.18
C VAL A 114 -2.27 3.80 13.45
N PHE A 115 -1.22 4.62 13.47
CA PHE A 115 -0.26 4.60 14.55
C PHE A 115 0.43 5.94 14.74
N GLY A 116 0.78 6.25 15.98
CA GLY A 116 1.37 7.54 16.30
C GLY A 116 0.39 8.70 16.10
N GLY A 117 0.93 9.88 15.85
CA GLY A 117 0.18 11.11 15.64
C GLY A 117 0.03 11.95 16.91
N HIS A 118 -0.74 13.02 16.80
CA HIS A 118 -1.00 13.97 17.88
C HIS A 118 -2.51 14.07 18.11
N GLY A 119 -2.92 13.97 19.37
CA GLY A 119 -4.31 14.19 19.77
C GLY A 119 -4.66 15.67 19.84
N SER A 120 -5.89 15.96 20.25
CA SER A 120 -6.43 17.33 20.26
C SER A 120 -5.77 18.24 21.30
N GLU A 121 -5.12 17.69 22.34
CA GLU A 121 -4.37 18.49 23.33
C GLU A 121 -2.88 18.65 22.94
N GLY A 122 -2.49 18.18 21.74
CA GLY A 122 -1.11 18.20 21.26
C GLY A 122 -0.22 17.10 21.86
N GLU A 123 -0.82 16.16 22.59
CA GLU A 123 -0.15 15.01 23.16
C GLU A 123 0.25 14.00 22.09
N THR A 124 1.41 13.37 22.26
CA THR A 124 1.86 12.31 21.34
C THR A 124 1.10 11.02 21.64
N VAL A 125 0.49 10.43 20.61
CA VAL A 125 -0.26 9.18 20.71
C VAL A 125 0.70 7.99 20.54
N ASN A 126 0.68 7.04 21.47
CA ASN A 126 1.52 5.84 21.48
C ASN A 126 0.70 4.54 21.32
N SER A 127 -0.37 4.59 20.54
CA SER A 127 -1.21 3.42 20.22
C SER A 127 -1.19 3.07 18.73
N LEU A 128 -1.42 1.79 18.44
CA LEU A 128 -1.68 1.24 17.12
C LEU A 128 -3.15 0.80 17.08
N GLU A 129 -3.92 1.43 16.20
CA GLU A 129 -5.29 1.05 15.91
C GLU A 129 -5.35 0.27 14.61
N ARG A 130 -6.14 -0.81 14.58
CA ARG A 130 -6.38 -1.66 13.41
C ARG A 130 -7.83 -1.61 13.00
N TYR A 131 -8.11 -1.22 11.76
CA TYR A 131 -9.46 -1.20 11.21
C TYR A 131 -9.74 -2.43 10.38
N ASP A 132 -10.84 -3.12 10.70
CA ASP A 132 -11.37 -4.23 9.89
C ASP A 132 -12.52 -3.71 9.02
N ALA A 133 -12.29 -3.58 7.72
CA ALA A 133 -13.28 -3.09 6.76
C ALA A 133 -14.51 -3.99 6.63
N SER A 134 -14.42 -5.26 7.03
CA SER A 134 -15.52 -6.22 6.92
C SER A 134 -16.50 -6.16 8.09
N THR A 135 -16.02 -5.75 9.27
CA THR A 135 -16.87 -5.52 10.45
C THR A 135 -17.15 -4.04 10.68
N ASN A 136 -16.39 -3.14 10.04
CA ASN A 136 -16.40 -1.70 10.29
C ASN A 136 -16.12 -1.38 11.76
N GLU A 137 -15.08 -2.01 12.32
CA GLU A 137 -14.69 -1.87 13.71
C GLU A 137 -13.18 -1.65 13.83
N TRP A 138 -12.78 -0.94 14.88
CA TRP A 138 -11.40 -0.74 15.28
C TRP A 138 -11.04 -1.67 16.43
N ALA A 139 -9.83 -2.21 16.38
CA ALA A 139 -9.18 -2.89 17.49
C ALA A 139 -7.92 -2.11 17.87
N GLU A 140 -7.76 -1.81 19.15
CA GLU A 140 -6.60 -1.07 19.65
C GLU A 140 -5.60 -2.01 20.32
N GLU A 141 -4.32 -1.77 20.06
CA GLU A 141 -3.21 -2.39 20.76
C GLU A 141 -2.24 -1.34 21.28
N ALA A 142 -1.82 -1.53 22.53
CA ALA A 142 -0.81 -0.69 23.14
C ALA A 142 0.56 -0.95 22.49
N VAL A 143 1.20 0.11 22.03
CA VAL A 143 2.56 0.08 21.48
C VAL A 143 3.49 0.64 22.54
N ALA A 144 4.67 0.04 22.71
CA ALA A 144 5.69 0.65 23.55
C ALA A 144 6.00 2.08 23.07
N PRO A 145 6.31 3.03 23.97
CA PRO A 145 6.72 4.36 23.56
C PRO A 145 8.01 4.29 22.73
N MET A 146 8.12 5.18 21.73
CA MET A 146 9.39 5.41 21.02
C MET A 146 10.50 5.77 22.00
N LEU A 147 11.76 5.50 21.64
CA LEU A 147 12.93 5.85 22.44
C LEU A 147 13.08 7.37 22.55
N THR A 148 12.78 8.07 21.47
CA THR A 148 12.68 9.53 21.39
C THR A 148 11.22 9.93 21.12
N ALA A 149 10.70 10.92 21.85
CA ALA A 149 9.42 11.54 21.53
C ALA A 149 9.58 12.43 20.30
N ARG A 150 8.70 12.31 19.29
CA ARG A 150 8.90 12.97 17.98
C ARG A 150 7.62 13.64 17.51
N GLY A 151 7.66 14.95 17.31
CA GLY A 151 6.68 15.70 16.53
C GLY A 151 6.96 15.61 15.04
N GLU A 152 5.92 15.62 14.21
CA GLU A 152 6.01 15.66 12.73
C GLU A 152 6.92 14.60 12.08
N ALA A 153 7.23 13.52 12.79
CA ALA A 153 7.92 12.37 12.21
C ALA A 153 7.02 11.74 11.13
N ARG A 154 7.65 11.12 10.14
CA ARG A 154 6.93 10.33 9.16
C ARG A 154 7.17 8.86 9.42
N MET A 155 6.11 8.11 9.19
CA MET A 155 6.05 6.71 9.52
C MET A 155 5.88 5.87 8.27
N ALA A 156 6.52 4.70 8.22
CA ALA A 156 6.31 3.74 7.14
C ALA A 156 6.44 2.30 7.63
N ALA A 157 5.78 1.37 6.93
CA ALA A 157 5.87 -0.06 7.19
C ALA A 157 6.81 -0.72 6.18
N LEU A 158 7.80 -1.46 6.67
CA LEU A 158 8.75 -2.22 5.85
C LEU A 158 9.08 -3.54 6.54
N ASP A 159 8.92 -4.65 5.81
CA ASP A 159 9.20 -6.02 6.26
C ASP A 159 8.53 -6.37 7.61
N GLY A 160 7.26 -5.99 7.76
CA GLY A 160 6.46 -6.25 8.96
C GLY A 160 6.87 -5.43 10.19
N LYS A 161 7.70 -4.39 10.00
CA LYS A 161 8.15 -3.46 11.05
C LYS A 161 7.70 -2.05 10.71
N LEU A 162 7.52 -1.22 11.72
CA LEU A 162 7.20 0.20 11.55
C LEU A 162 8.46 1.02 11.76
N TYR A 163 8.68 2.04 10.94
CA TYR A 163 9.82 2.94 11.03
C TYR A 163 9.33 4.35 11.31
N ALA A 164 9.87 4.98 12.36
CA ALA A 164 9.75 6.41 12.65
C ALA A 164 10.98 7.11 12.11
N VAL A 165 10.81 7.98 11.12
CA VAL A 165 11.92 8.64 10.42
C VAL A 165 11.90 10.14 10.75
N GLY A 166 13.02 10.66 11.25
CA GLY A 166 13.21 12.07 11.56
C GLY A 166 12.19 12.63 12.56
N GLY A 167 11.71 13.83 12.28
CA GLY A 167 10.77 14.57 13.13
C GLY A 167 11.46 15.70 13.92
N TYR A 168 10.83 16.09 15.02
CA TYR A 168 11.24 17.22 15.86
C TYR A 168 11.08 16.89 17.35
N ASP A 169 12.10 17.14 18.17
CA ASP A 169 12.12 16.95 19.63
C ASP A 169 12.87 18.10 20.34
N ASP A 170 12.37 19.31 20.16
CA ASP A 170 13.04 20.60 20.44
C ASP A 170 14.15 20.98 19.45
N ASP A 171 14.68 20.00 18.72
CA ASP A 171 15.50 20.19 17.53
C ASP A 171 15.09 19.20 16.42
N ARG A 172 15.59 19.41 15.21
CA ARG A 172 15.31 18.55 14.06
C ARG A 172 16.08 17.24 14.17
N LEU A 173 15.38 16.15 13.93
CA LEU A 173 15.94 14.81 14.10
C LEU A 173 16.51 14.24 12.80
N THR A 174 17.71 13.67 12.93
CA THR A 174 18.29 12.72 11.97
C THR A 174 17.96 11.28 12.32
N SER A 175 17.61 11.03 13.59
CA SER A 175 17.47 9.70 14.15
C SER A 175 16.28 8.97 13.53
N VAL A 176 16.40 7.65 13.44
CA VAL A 176 15.38 6.77 12.90
C VAL A 176 15.24 5.60 13.85
N GLU A 177 14.01 5.24 14.16
CA GLU A 177 13.71 4.12 15.05
C GLU A 177 12.75 3.16 14.37
N ARG A 178 12.87 1.88 14.74
CA ARG A 178 12.06 0.82 14.19
C ARG A 178 11.37 0.04 15.28
N TYR A 179 10.06 -0.09 15.16
CA TYR A 179 9.24 -0.91 16.02
C TYR A 179 9.28 -2.38 15.58
N VAL A 180 9.52 -3.27 16.54
CA VAL A 180 9.51 -4.71 16.37
C VAL A 180 8.25 -5.27 17.07
N PRO A 181 7.20 -5.65 16.31
CA PRO A 181 5.94 -6.11 16.91
C PRO A 181 6.10 -7.34 17.81
N ALA A 182 6.99 -8.27 17.44
CA ALA A 182 7.20 -9.52 18.17
C ALA A 182 7.66 -9.31 19.63
N THR A 183 8.37 -8.21 19.90
CA THR A 183 8.91 -7.88 21.23
C THR A 183 8.20 -6.67 21.85
N ASN A 184 7.33 -5.99 21.10
CA ASN A 184 6.75 -4.70 21.46
C ASN A 184 7.82 -3.70 21.92
N THR A 185 8.87 -3.51 21.12
CA THR A 185 9.98 -2.60 21.44
C THR A 185 10.39 -1.76 20.24
N TRP A 186 10.92 -0.57 20.50
CA TRP A 186 11.59 0.27 19.52
C TRP A 186 13.11 0.06 19.59
N GLU A 187 13.74 0.07 18.43
CA GLU A 187 15.18 -0.05 18.25
C GLU A 187 15.68 1.10 17.39
N ALA A 188 16.76 1.77 17.80
CA ALA A 188 17.43 2.73 16.94
C ALA A 188 18.07 2.02 15.74
N VAL A 189 17.89 2.59 14.54
CA VAL A 189 18.61 2.19 13.33
C VAL A 189 19.54 3.33 12.90
N ALA A 190 20.29 3.15 11.81
CA ALA A 190 21.19 4.20 11.35
C ALA A 190 20.44 5.52 11.11
N PRO A 191 21.00 6.67 11.54
CA PRO A 191 20.40 7.98 11.31
C PRO A 191 20.59 8.42 9.86
N MET A 192 19.71 9.31 9.39
CA MET A 192 19.91 10.06 8.15
C MET A 192 21.12 10.99 8.27
N ALA A 193 21.69 11.40 7.13
CA ALA A 193 22.75 12.39 7.10
C ALA A 193 22.21 13.81 7.37
N ALA A 194 21.03 14.14 6.85
CA ALA A 194 20.39 15.44 7.10
C ALA A 194 19.27 15.31 8.14
N ALA A 195 19.15 16.30 9.02
CA ALA A 195 18.02 16.42 9.94
C ALA A 195 16.80 16.90 9.16
N ARG A 196 15.63 16.26 9.37
CA ARG A 196 14.42 16.53 8.59
C ARG A 196 13.17 16.36 9.44
N HIS A 197 12.28 17.36 9.43
CA HIS A 197 10.88 17.21 9.86
C HIS A 197 9.94 17.59 8.73
N SER A 198 8.67 17.18 8.82
CA SER A 198 7.67 17.43 7.77
C SER A 198 8.13 17.00 6.37
N HIS A 199 8.95 15.95 6.27
CA HIS A 199 9.36 15.35 5.00
C HIS A 199 8.28 14.36 4.51
N GLY A 200 8.54 13.72 3.39
CA GLY A 200 7.79 12.55 2.92
C GLY A 200 8.58 11.26 3.19
N VAL A 201 7.90 10.16 3.50
CA VAL A 201 8.51 8.83 3.59
C VAL A 201 7.72 7.85 2.75
N ALA A 202 8.42 7.03 1.97
CA ALA A 202 7.83 5.96 1.18
C ALA A 202 8.73 4.72 1.17
N VAL A 203 8.13 3.56 0.90
CA VAL A 203 8.84 2.29 0.73
C VAL A 203 8.79 1.87 -0.73
N LEU A 204 9.95 1.67 -1.34
CA LEU A 204 10.10 1.19 -2.70
C LEU A 204 11.24 0.16 -2.75
N ASP A 205 10.98 -1.00 -3.35
CA ASP A 205 11.94 -2.10 -3.52
C ASP A 205 12.67 -2.50 -2.22
N GLY A 206 11.89 -2.61 -1.14
CA GLY A 206 12.38 -3.01 0.18
C GLY A 206 13.24 -1.97 0.89
N LYS A 207 13.22 -0.71 0.43
CA LYS A 207 14.02 0.39 0.99
C LYS A 207 13.12 1.56 1.39
N LEU A 208 13.51 2.28 2.43
CA LEU A 208 12.83 3.52 2.82
C LEU A 208 13.46 4.70 2.09
N TYR A 209 12.64 5.64 1.67
CA TYR A 209 13.09 6.90 1.09
C TYR A 209 12.58 8.05 1.95
N ALA A 210 13.47 8.92 2.41
CA ALA A 210 13.16 10.16 3.08
C ALA A 210 13.33 11.32 2.08
N VAL A 211 12.24 12.01 1.77
CA VAL A 211 12.14 12.93 0.63
C VAL A 211 11.80 14.33 1.13
N GLY A 212 12.70 15.29 0.91
CA GLY A 212 12.49 16.69 1.24
C GLY A 212 12.39 16.98 2.74
N GLY A 213 11.40 17.77 3.14
CA GLY A 213 11.18 18.30 4.49
C GLY A 213 11.86 19.65 4.73
N TYR A 214 11.86 20.08 5.99
CA TYR A 214 12.63 21.24 6.44
C TYR A 214 13.96 20.80 7.06
N GLY A 215 15.05 21.45 6.63
CA GLY A 215 16.41 21.20 7.11
C GLY A 215 16.78 22.00 8.35
N GLY A 216 18.01 21.82 8.85
CA GLY A 216 18.54 22.47 10.05
C GLY A 216 18.48 24.02 10.02
N ASP A 217 18.60 24.61 8.84
CA ASP A 217 18.51 26.06 8.60
C ASP A 217 17.07 26.57 8.44
N GLY A 218 16.06 25.69 8.51
CA GLY A 218 14.66 26.00 8.22
C GLY A 218 14.32 26.07 6.73
N GLY A 219 15.29 25.82 5.85
CA GLY A 219 15.09 25.76 4.41
C GLY A 219 14.32 24.50 4.00
N THR A 220 13.47 24.62 2.97
CA THR A 220 12.85 23.46 2.33
C THR A 220 13.88 22.68 1.54
N LEU A 221 14.01 21.39 1.84
CA LEU A 221 15.00 20.49 1.23
C LEU A 221 14.47 19.88 -0.06
N SER A 222 15.35 19.78 -1.06
CA SER A 222 15.13 18.94 -2.26
C SER A 222 15.85 17.60 -2.18
N SER A 223 16.76 17.45 -1.22
CA SER A 223 17.58 16.25 -1.07
C SER A 223 16.73 15.05 -0.63
N VAL A 224 17.15 13.87 -1.10
CA VAL A 224 16.48 12.60 -0.86
C VAL A 224 17.51 11.59 -0.39
N GLU A 225 17.15 10.81 0.63
CA GLU A 225 18.00 9.78 1.19
C GLU A 225 17.27 8.44 1.16
N ARG A 226 18.01 7.37 0.89
CA ARG A 226 17.51 6.00 0.82
C ARG A 226 18.16 5.15 1.91
N TYR A 227 17.35 4.43 2.67
CA TYR A 227 17.79 3.48 3.67
C TYR A 227 17.69 2.05 3.16
N ASP A 228 18.78 1.31 3.32
CA ASP A 228 18.80 -0.13 3.13
C ASP A 228 18.85 -0.84 4.50
N PRO A 229 17.83 -1.63 4.87
CA PRO A 229 17.80 -2.38 6.12
C PRO A 229 18.92 -3.43 6.24
N ALA A 230 19.46 -3.93 5.13
CA ALA A 230 20.47 -5.00 5.15
C ALA A 230 21.84 -4.52 5.67
N PRO A 231 22.45 -3.45 5.12
CA PRO A 231 23.64 -2.84 5.70
C PRO A 231 23.30 -1.90 6.88
N ASN A 232 22.02 -1.60 7.13
CA ASN A 232 21.57 -0.60 8.09
C ASN A 232 22.27 0.75 7.82
N ALA A 233 22.08 1.30 6.62
CA ALA A 233 22.75 2.52 6.20
C ALA A 233 21.85 3.37 5.30
N TRP A 234 22.05 4.68 5.39
CA TRP A 234 21.45 5.66 4.48
C TRP A 234 22.47 6.10 3.43
N GLU A 235 21.98 6.37 2.23
CA GLU A 235 22.75 6.98 1.15
C GLU A 235 21.92 8.08 0.46
N ALA A 236 22.61 9.10 -0.04
CA ALA A 236 21.96 10.13 -0.85
C ALA A 236 21.63 9.58 -2.24
N VAL A 237 20.42 9.86 -2.72
CA VAL A 237 20.00 9.63 -4.11
C VAL A 237 19.79 10.97 -4.80
N ALA A 238 19.41 10.96 -6.09
CA ALA A 238 19.20 12.21 -6.81
C ALA A 238 18.18 13.12 -6.09
N PRO A 239 18.48 14.42 -5.97
CA PRO A 239 17.55 15.37 -5.38
C PRO A 239 16.41 15.70 -6.35
N MET A 240 15.30 16.15 -5.80
CA MET A 240 14.22 16.79 -6.56
C MET A 240 14.71 18.10 -7.17
N ALA A 241 14.00 18.59 -8.19
CA ALA A 241 14.25 19.90 -8.79
C ALA A 241 13.86 21.04 -7.82
N ALA A 242 12.77 20.87 -7.08
CA ALA A 242 12.30 21.83 -6.09
C ALA A 242 12.45 21.29 -4.65
N GLY A 243 12.71 22.20 -3.70
CA GLY A 243 12.60 21.87 -2.28
C GLY A 243 11.14 21.68 -1.88
N ARG A 244 10.81 20.61 -1.15
CA ARG A 244 9.42 20.29 -0.77
C ARG A 244 9.33 19.88 0.69
N ALA A 245 8.60 20.66 1.49
CA ALA A 245 8.15 20.25 2.81
C ALA A 245 6.65 19.92 2.80
N VAL A 246 6.22 19.16 3.80
CA VAL A 246 4.86 18.64 3.98
C VAL A 246 4.30 18.01 2.68
N VAL A 247 5.20 17.29 1.99
CA VAL A 247 5.00 16.69 0.68
C VAL A 247 4.20 15.38 0.79
N GLY A 248 3.27 15.17 -0.14
CA GLY A 248 2.56 13.92 -0.29
C GLY A 248 3.41 12.89 -1.04
N MET A 249 3.55 11.67 -0.50
CA MET A 249 4.36 10.61 -1.10
C MET A 249 3.54 9.37 -1.40
N ALA A 250 3.78 8.77 -2.56
CA ALA A 250 3.24 7.47 -2.90
C ALA A 250 4.14 6.71 -3.88
N VAL A 251 3.93 5.40 -3.96
CA VAL A 251 4.66 4.51 -4.88
C VAL A 251 3.69 3.91 -5.88
N LEU A 252 3.90 4.20 -7.16
CA LEU A 252 3.07 3.71 -8.25
C LEU A 252 3.96 3.21 -9.38
N ASP A 253 3.70 2.00 -9.87
CA ASP A 253 4.44 1.36 -10.97
C ASP A 253 5.96 1.36 -10.79
N GLY A 254 6.42 1.06 -9.56
CA GLY A 254 7.83 0.99 -9.20
C GLY A 254 8.55 2.34 -9.11
N LYS A 255 7.80 3.45 -9.07
CA LYS A 255 8.34 4.82 -9.01
C LYS A 255 7.80 5.56 -7.80
N LEU A 256 8.60 6.46 -7.24
CA LEU A 256 8.12 7.39 -6.20
C LEU A 256 7.48 8.59 -6.87
N TYR A 257 6.43 9.12 -6.26
CA TYR A 257 5.82 10.39 -6.64
C TYR A 257 5.84 11.32 -5.43
N ALA A 258 6.44 12.50 -5.62
CA ALA A 258 6.42 13.62 -4.69
C ALA A 258 5.38 14.63 -5.19
N VAL A 259 4.24 14.70 -4.51
CA VAL A 259 3.05 15.44 -4.93
C VAL A 259 2.90 16.67 -4.06
N GLY A 260 2.85 17.85 -4.69
CA GLY A 260 2.62 19.13 -4.02
C GLY A 260 3.63 19.42 -2.90
N GLY A 261 3.12 19.92 -1.78
CA GLY A 261 3.92 20.35 -0.63
C GLY A 261 4.06 21.88 -0.55
N TYR A 262 5.06 22.32 0.20
CA TYR A 262 5.40 23.73 0.40
C TYR A 262 6.88 23.96 0.11
N ASN A 263 7.17 25.06 -0.58
CA ASN A 263 8.51 25.56 -0.85
C ASN A 263 8.63 26.97 -0.25
N ASN A 264 9.77 27.29 0.39
CA ASN A 264 9.93 28.61 1.03
C ASN A 264 9.91 29.79 0.05
N ASP A 265 10.34 29.57 -1.20
CA ASP A 265 10.41 30.60 -2.23
C ASP A 265 9.13 30.67 -3.09
N GLU A 266 8.50 29.52 -3.36
CA GLU A 266 7.33 29.42 -4.26
C GLU A 266 5.98 29.35 -3.52
N GLY A 267 5.98 29.00 -2.23
CA GLY A 267 4.77 28.77 -1.43
C GLY A 267 4.16 27.38 -1.64
N TYR A 268 2.83 27.29 -1.71
CA TYR A 268 2.11 26.03 -1.92
C TYR A 268 2.33 25.49 -3.33
N LEU A 269 2.69 24.23 -3.44
CA LEU A 269 3.01 23.58 -4.71
C LEU A 269 1.82 22.78 -5.25
N SER A 270 1.57 22.89 -6.56
CA SER A 270 0.78 21.94 -7.34
C SER A 270 1.64 21.00 -8.19
N SER A 271 2.93 21.30 -8.35
CA SER A 271 3.87 20.51 -9.13
C SER A 271 4.06 19.13 -8.55
N VAL A 272 4.36 18.16 -9.42
CA VAL A 272 4.53 16.76 -9.06
C VAL A 272 5.78 16.25 -9.73
N GLU A 273 6.63 15.58 -8.97
CA GLU A 273 7.85 14.97 -9.47
C GLU A 273 7.80 13.46 -9.28
N ARG A 274 8.34 12.73 -10.26
CA ARG A 274 8.42 11.28 -10.28
C ARG A 274 9.87 10.83 -10.27
N TYR A 275 10.22 9.94 -9.35
CA TYR A 275 11.56 9.34 -9.25
C TYR A 275 11.58 7.95 -9.89
N ASP A 276 12.52 7.75 -10.80
CA ASP A 276 12.86 6.42 -11.29
C ASP A 276 14.11 5.90 -10.54
N PRO A 277 14.00 4.83 -9.73
CA PRO A 277 15.15 4.28 -9.00
C PRO A 277 16.20 3.63 -9.91
N THR A 278 15.84 3.26 -11.15
CA THR A 278 16.75 2.64 -12.11
C THR A 278 17.64 3.68 -12.78
N GLU A 279 17.10 4.87 -13.05
CA GLU A 279 17.84 5.99 -13.61
C GLU A 279 18.47 6.87 -12.53
N ASN A 280 18.01 6.72 -11.28
CA ASN A 280 18.33 7.61 -10.16
C ASN A 280 18.12 9.07 -10.56
N ALA A 281 16.92 9.38 -11.06
CA ALA A 281 16.57 10.70 -11.55
C ALA A 281 15.11 11.03 -11.25
N TRP A 282 14.86 12.32 -11.06
CA TRP A 282 13.52 12.88 -10.96
C TRP A 282 13.14 13.54 -12.27
N GLU A 283 11.87 13.43 -12.63
CA GLU A 283 11.28 14.17 -13.73
C GLU A 283 9.95 14.80 -13.29
N GLU A 284 9.59 15.92 -13.90
CA GLU A 284 8.31 16.56 -13.64
C GLU A 284 7.19 15.85 -14.43
N VAL A 285 6.07 15.59 -13.76
CA VAL A 285 4.84 15.10 -14.38
C VAL A 285 3.75 16.17 -14.31
N ALA A 286 2.57 15.91 -14.89
CA ALA A 286 1.52 16.92 -14.89
C ALA A 286 1.19 17.39 -13.46
N PRO A 287 1.06 18.71 -13.25
CA PRO A 287 0.73 19.27 -11.95
C PRO A 287 -0.75 19.03 -11.61
N MET A 288 -1.06 19.04 -10.32
CA MET A 288 -2.44 19.10 -9.85
C MET A 288 -3.11 20.41 -10.30
N ALA A 289 -4.44 20.42 -10.35
CA ALA A 289 -5.20 21.64 -10.61
C ALA A 289 -5.14 22.60 -9.41
N ALA A 290 -5.15 22.08 -8.19
CA ALA A 290 -4.99 22.86 -6.96
C ALA A 290 -3.63 22.59 -6.30
N ALA A 291 -2.91 23.65 -5.94
CA ALA A 291 -1.78 23.54 -5.03
C ALA A 291 -2.27 23.08 -3.66
N ARG A 292 -1.49 22.22 -2.99
CA ARG A 292 -1.82 21.67 -1.67
C ARG A 292 -0.58 21.19 -0.93
N ASN A 293 -0.50 21.47 0.37
CA ASN A 293 0.40 20.77 1.30
C ASN A 293 -0.43 20.06 2.38
N SER A 294 0.22 19.29 3.26
CA SER A 294 -0.46 18.56 4.35
C SER A 294 -1.60 17.63 3.87
N HIS A 295 -1.58 17.22 2.62
CA HIS A 295 -2.57 16.30 2.04
C HIS A 295 -2.03 14.87 2.11
N ALA A 296 -2.92 13.89 2.01
CA ALA A 296 -2.53 12.51 1.87
C ALA A 296 -2.47 12.12 0.40
N VAL A 297 -1.55 11.21 0.06
CA VAL A 297 -1.47 10.60 -1.26
C VAL A 297 -1.53 9.09 -1.13
N ALA A 298 -2.39 8.47 -1.91
CA ALA A 298 -2.55 7.02 -1.92
C ALA A 298 -2.72 6.51 -3.35
N VAL A 299 -2.46 5.21 -3.54
CA VAL A 299 -2.63 4.54 -4.83
C VAL A 299 -3.84 3.63 -4.77
N LEU A 300 -4.75 3.80 -5.72
CA LEU A 300 -5.91 2.93 -5.92
C LEU A 300 -6.08 2.68 -7.42
N ASP A 301 -6.23 1.41 -7.81
CA ASP A 301 -6.46 0.99 -9.21
C ASP A 301 -5.48 1.61 -10.23
N GLY A 302 -4.19 1.64 -9.87
CA GLY A 302 -3.10 2.15 -10.71
C GLY A 302 -3.08 3.67 -10.88
N LYS A 303 -3.76 4.42 -10.00
CA LYS A 303 -3.84 5.88 -10.03
C LYS A 303 -3.45 6.48 -8.69
N LEU A 304 -2.86 7.67 -8.71
CA LEU A 304 -2.61 8.44 -7.49
C LEU A 304 -3.85 9.24 -7.14
N TYR A 305 -4.15 9.34 -5.85
CA TYR A 305 -5.20 10.20 -5.32
C TYR A 305 -4.57 11.18 -4.34
N ALA A 306 -4.73 12.47 -4.58
CA ALA A 306 -4.34 13.55 -3.66
C ALA A 306 -5.58 14.00 -2.90
N VAL A 307 -5.59 13.76 -1.58
CA VAL A 307 -6.78 13.86 -0.74
C VAL A 307 -6.61 14.97 0.29
N GLY A 308 -7.48 15.98 0.24
CA GLY A 308 -7.52 17.05 1.23
C GLY A 308 -6.26 17.93 1.25
N GLY A 309 -5.82 18.31 2.45
CA GLY A 309 -4.72 19.25 2.67
C GLY A 309 -5.20 20.68 2.85
N GLN A 310 -4.32 21.63 2.58
CA GLN A 310 -4.60 23.05 2.73
C GLN A 310 -4.01 23.89 1.59
N ASN A 311 -4.69 24.98 1.28
CA ASN A 311 -4.25 26.05 0.40
C ASN A 311 -5.01 27.34 0.75
N TYR A 312 -4.41 28.19 1.60
CA TYR A 312 -5.07 29.35 2.22
C TYR A 312 -6.38 29.03 2.98
N GLY A 313 -6.61 27.76 3.28
CA GLY A 313 -7.78 27.17 3.94
C GLY A 313 -7.80 25.65 3.70
N LEU A 314 -8.52 24.92 4.53
CA LEU A 314 -8.63 23.46 4.38
C LEU A 314 -9.36 23.05 3.09
N LEU A 315 -8.93 21.91 2.56
CA LEU A 315 -9.48 21.31 1.35
C LEU A 315 -10.22 20.02 1.70
N SER A 316 -11.44 19.86 1.18
CA SER A 316 -12.11 18.57 1.03
C SER A 316 -11.97 17.99 -0.38
N SER A 317 -11.39 18.77 -1.30
CA SER A 317 -11.24 18.37 -2.71
C SER A 317 -10.25 17.22 -2.85
N VAL A 318 -10.55 16.35 -3.81
CA VAL A 318 -9.75 15.18 -4.13
C VAL A 318 -9.48 15.16 -5.63
N GLU A 319 -8.22 14.95 -5.98
CA GLU A 319 -7.80 14.85 -7.38
C GLU A 319 -7.15 13.49 -7.63
N ARG A 320 -7.33 12.97 -8.84
CA ARG A 320 -6.81 11.68 -9.27
C ARG A 320 -5.89 11.84 -10.47
N TYR A 321 -4.69 11.28 -10.40
CA TYR A 321 -3.73 11.24 -11.48
C TYR A 321 -3.78 9.90 -12.21
N ASP A 322 -3.87 9.95 -13.54
CA ASP A 322 -3.67 8.79 -14.40
C ASP A 322 -2.29 8.88 -15.07
N PRO A 323 -1.35 7.96 -14.74
CA PRO A 323 -0.01 7.95 -15.36
C PRO A 323 -0.04 7.65 -16.86
N ALA A 324 -1.09 6.99 -17.38
CA ALA A 324 -1.20 6.66 -18.80
C ALA A 324 -1.53 7.88 -19.65
N THR A 325 -2.28 8.84 -19.10
CA THR A 325 -2.60 10.11 -19.79
C THR A 325 -1.76 11.27 -19.30
N ASN A 326 -0.96 11.09 -18.25
CA ASN A 326 -0.23 12.14 -17.56
C ASN A 326 -1.13 13.35 -17.27
N ALA A 327 -2.26 13.09 -16.59
CA ALA A 327 -3.26 14.12 -16.33
C ALA A 327 -3.94 13.89 -14.98
N TRP A 328 -4.32 14.99 -14.35
CA TRP A 328 -5.15 15.01 -13.14
C TRP A 328 -6.60 15.32 -13.50
N GLU A 329 -7.53 14.73 -12.75
CA GLU A 329 -8.94 15.07 -12.80
C GLU A 329 -9.51 15.17 -11.37
N ALA A 330 -10.51 16.04 -11.19
CA ALA A 330 -11.23 16.12 -9.92
C ALA A 330 -12.16 14.91 -9.76
N VAL A 331 -12.19 14.33 -8.57
CA VAL A 331 -13.20 13.32 -8.17
C VAL A 331 -14.10 13.91 -7.08
N ALA A 332 -15.08 13.14 -6.59
CA ALA A 332 -15.96 13.64 -5.54
C ALA A 332 -15.16 14.10 -4.31
N PRO A 333 -15.50 15.26 -3.71
CA PRO A 333 -14.86 15.74 -2.50
C PRO A 333 -15.30 14.92 -1.28
N MET A 334 -14.46 14.92 -0.25
CA MET A 334 -14.85 14.46 1.09
C MET A 334 -15.97 15.34 1.66
N ALA A 335 -16.71 14.81 2.64
CA ALA A 335 -17.71 15.58 3.37
C ALA A 335 -17.07 16.60 4.32
N GLU A 336 -15.95 16.24 4.94
CA GLU A 336 -15.19 17.09 5.85
C GLU A 336 -13.88 17.54 5.18
N ALA A 337 -13.52 18.82 5.32
CA ALA A 337 -12.23 19.32 4.88
C ALA A 337 -11.18 19.00 5.95
N ARG A 338 -10.00 18.50 5.54
CA ARG A 338 -9.01 17.97 6.48
C ARG A 338 -7.60 18.22 5.96
N ALA A 339 -6.69 18.60 6.84
CA ALA A 339 -5.25 18.53 6.60
C ALA A 339 -4.60 17.50 7.53
N ILE A 340 -3.36 17.13 7.23
CA ILE A 340 -2.50 16.29 8.07
C ILE A 340 -3.15 14.92 8.38
N LEU A 341 -3.94 14.45 7.43
CA LEU A 341 -4.65 13.17 7.44
C LEU A 341 -3.78 12.03 6.91
N GLY A 342 -4.19 10.80 7.21
CA GLY A 342 -3.70 9.60 6.53
C GLY A 342 -4.65 9.19 5.41
N ALA A 343 -4.12 8.65 4.31
CA ALA A 343 -4.94 7.93 3.33
C ALA A 343 -4.29 6.64 2.86
N ALA A 344 -5.12 5.61 2.64
CA ALA A 344 -4.67 4.30 2.17
C ALA A 344 -5.77 3.60 1.37
N ALA A 345 -5.37 2.74 0.43
CA ALA A 345 -6.29 1.92 -0.33
C ALA A 345 -6.45 0.54 0.31
N LEU A 346 -7.69 0.12 0.56
CA LEU A 346 -8.03 -1.19 1.11
C LEU A 346 -9.28 -1.72 0.40
N ASP A 347 -9.25 -2.99 -0.01
CA ASP A 347 -10.38 -3.67 -0.65
C ASP A 347 -11.03 -2.88 -1.82
N GLY A 348 -10.19 -2.26 -2.67
CA GLY A 348 -10.64 -1.51 -3.84
C GLY A 348 -11.26 -0.14 -3.53
N LYS A 349 -11.09 0.35 -2.31
CA LYS A 349 -11.60 1.65 -1.85
C LYS A 349 -10.49 2.47 -1.24
N LEU A 350 -10.65 3.78 -1.26
CA LEU A 350 -9.72 4.71 -0.64
C LEU A 350 -10.29 5.16 0.71
N TYR A 351 -9.47 5.17 1.74
CA TYR A 351 -9.83 5.57 3.09
C TYR A 351 -9.06 6.83 3.45
N ALA A 352 -9.76 7.85 3.94
CA ALA A 352 -9.21 9.07 4.51
C ALA A 352 -9.48 9.05 6.01
N VAL A 353 -8.42 9.12 6.81
CA VAL A 353 -8.49 8.85 8.25
C VAL A 353 -7.92 10.01 9.05
N GLY A 354 -8.66 10.44 10.07
CA GLY A 354 -8.26 11.49 11.00
C GLY A 354 -7.93 12.81 10.31
N GLY A 355 -6.88 13.48 10.81
CA GLY A 355 -6.44 14.79 10.33
C GLY A 355 -6.73 15.90 11.32
N TYR A 356 -6.78 17.13 10.81
CA TYR A 356 -6.99 18.37 11.56
C TYR A 356 -7.93 19.29 10.78
N ASP A 357 -8.89 19.91 11.48
CA ASP A 357 -9.97 20.72 10.90
C ASP A 357 -9.86 22.23 11.17
N GLU A 358 -8.68 22.72 11.56
CA GLU A 358 -8.40 24.09 12.07
C GLU A 358 -8.79 24.33 13.53
N ASP A 359 -9.51 23.41 14.19
CA ASP A 359 -9.82 23.50 15.62
C ASP A 359 -9.17 22.34 16.37
N GLU A 360 -9.51 21.10 16.01
CA GLU A 360 -9.08 19.90 16.71
C GLU A 360 -8.60 18.76 15.80
N ALA A 361 -7.94 17.77 16.41
CA ALA A 361 -7.63 16.54 15.71
C ALA A 361 -8.92 15.78 15.43
N LEU A 362 -9.00 15.15 14.26
CA LEU A 362 -10.17 14.40 13.83
C LEU A 362 -10.02 12.91 14.16
N SER A 363 -11.11 12.28 14.58
CA SER A 363 -11.25 10.80 14.67
C SER A 363 -12.03 10.23 13.48
N SER A 364 -12.71 11.08 12.72
CA SER A 364 -13.56 10.67 11.60
C SER A 364 -12.78 9.91 10.52
N LEU A 365 -13.44 8.92 9.93
CA LEU A 365 -12.95 8.16 8.79
C LEU A 365 -13.97 8.24 7.67
N GLU A 366 -13.50 8.55 6.47
CA GLU A 366 -14.30 8.56 5.26
C GLU A 366 -13.74 7.56 4.24
N ARG A 367 -14.64 6.90 3.51
CA ARG A 367 -14.28 5.89 2.51
C ARG A 367 -14.86 6.28 1.16
N TYR A 368 -14.00 6.35 0.16
CA TYR A 368 -14.34 6.59 -1.22
C TYR A 368 -14.50 5.29 -2.01
N ASP A 369 -15.59 5.21 -2.76
CA ASP A 369 -15.83 4.15 -3.73
C ASP A 369 -15.63 4.70 -5.16
N PRO A 370 -14.61 4.24 -5.91
CA PRO A 370 -14.35 4.73 -7.26
C PRO A 370 -15.44 4.34 -8.26
N ALA A 371 -16.27 3.32 -7.99
CA ALA A 371 -17.34 2.89 -8.88
C ALA A 371 -18.56 3.82 -8.81
N THR A 372 -18.83 4.41 -7.65
CA THR A 372 -19.93 5.37 -7.46
C THR A 372 -19.46 6.82 -7.46
N ASN A 373 -18.14 7.05 -7.39
CA ASN A 373 -17.53 8.35 -7.20
C ASN A 373 -18.17 9.09 -6.01
N ALA A 374 -18.20 8.45 -4.84
CA ALA A 374 -18.80 9.00 -3.64
C ALA A 374 -18.01 8.61 -2.39
N TRP A 375 -18.04 9.51 -1.40
CA TRP A 375 -17.51 9.28 -0.06
C TRP A 375 -18.64 8.92 0.90
N GLU A 376 -18.36 8.01 1.82
CA GLU A 376 -19.23 7.60 2.90
C GLU A 376 -18.46 7.62 4.22
N ALA A 377 -19.09 8.06 5.30
CA ALA A 377 -18.51 7.92 6.63
C ALA A 377 -18.40 6.43 7.02
N ALA A 378 -17.31 6.05 7.69
CA ALA A 378 -17.17 4.77 8.34
C ALA A 378 -16.87 4.95 9.85
N ALA A 379 -16.62 3.84 10.56
CA ALA A 379 -16.39 3.91 12.00
C ALA A 379 -15.17 4.80 12.32
N PRO A 380 -15.32 5.79 13.22
CA PRO A 380 -14.23 6.69 13.60
C PRO A 380 -13.18 5.94 14.43
N LEU A 381 -11.95 6.46 14.44
CA LEU A 381 -10.89 6.08 15.35
C LEU A 381 -11.35 6.20 16.82
N THR A 382 -10.77 5.40 17.71
CA THR A 382 -11.01 5.54 19.15
C THR A 382 -10.37 6.81 19.69
N THR A 383 -9.21 7.17 19.14
CA THR A 383 -8.47 8.38 19.49
C THR A 383 -8.33 9.29 18.27
N ALA A 384 -8.85 10.50 18.38
CA ALA A 384 -8.67 11.53 17.37
C ALA A 384 -7.19 11.85 17.19
N ARG A 385 -6.72 11.97 15.93
CA ARG A 385 -5.30 12.18 15.66
C ARG A 385 -5.00 12.83 14.31
N SER A 386 -4.02 13.72 14.32
CA SER A 386 -3.31 14.26 13.14
C SER A 386 -1.87 13.75 13.10
N PHE A 387 -1.13 13.97 12.02
CA PHE A 387 0.28 13.57 11.85
C PHE A 387 0.58 12.08 12.04
N HIS A 388 -0.44 11.22 12.02
CA HIS A 388 -0.29 9.79 12.25
C HIS A 388 0.27 9.08 11.00
N GLY A 389 0.88 7.92 11.22
CA GLY A 389 1.19 6.97 10.17
C GLY A 389 -0.04 6.16 9.81
N ILE A 390 -0.20 5.84 8.52
CA ILE A 390 -1.17 4.86 8.04
C ILE A 390 -0.50 3.88 7.09
N THR A 391 -0.86 2.61 7.19
CA THR A 391 -0.45 1.56 6.24
C THR A 391 -1.53 0.49 6.14
N VAL A 392 -1.43 -0.36 5.12
CA VAL A 392 -2.20 -1.61 5.03
C VAL A 392 -1.27 -2.76 5.40
N ALA A 393 -1.75 -3.72 6.20
CA ALA A 393 -1.01 -4.92 6.59
C ALA A 393 -1.88 -6.17 6.51
#